data_AF-A0A921HT75-F1
#
_entry.id   AF-A0A921HT75-F1
#
_cell.length_a   1.000
_cell.length_b   1.000
_cell.length_c   1.000
_cell.angle_alpha   90.00
_cell.angle_beta   90.00
_cell.angle_gamma   90.00
#
_symmetry.space_group_name_H-M   'P 1'
#
loop_
_entity.id
_entity.type
_entity.pdbx_description
1 polymer ?
#
loop_
_entity_poly.entity_id
_entity_poly.type
_entity_poly.pdbx_seq_one_letter_code
_entity_poly.pdbx_strand_id
1 'polypeptide(L)'
;MEIYGREEDRAKWAMHYAQVKANISQPKRTHNVTVSGKNKQGKPYSYDYKYADLADIDKAVMDGIKKATDKEGNVTFSYFFDIQTTNTAVAVQTLLVDSSGFTVKTNKIVFQNGKAYDAQATASLISYAKRYSLSGAFGIAADDDNDVQDQKTIYEPRVLTKQELEDYKVYYNGTQANLYDLYQEAKDGIKDAQDWFNESHTPEDAQAVHQIAQLFKKKHSVKQEIKEKQDALDKIQKTVKKDPFEDKKVASKDDPEVDKLF
;
A
#
# COMPACT_ATOMS: atom_id res chain seq x y z
N MET A 1 31.42 11.18 -6.83
CA MET A 1 31.66 12.63 -6.75
C MET A 1 32.91 12.91 -7.55
N GLU A 2 32.87 13.90 -8.42
CA GLU A 2 33.97 14.26 -9.31
C GLU A 2 34.49 15.64 -8.88
N ILE A 3 35.81 15.84 -8.92
CA ILE A 3 36.48 17.04 -8.41
C ILE A 3 37.32 17.64 -9.54
N TYR A 4 37.19 18.96 -9.74
CA TYR A 4 37.86 19.71 -10.78
C TYR A 4 38.46 20.99 -10.22
N GLY A 5 39.66 21.35 -10.66
CA GLY A 5 40.37 22.55 -10.19
C GLY A 5 41.79 22.23 -9.75
N ARG A 6 42.49 23.26 -9.25
CA ARG A 6 43.86 23.13 -8.75
C ARG A 6 43.83 22.63 -7.31
N GLU A 7 44.70 21.68 -6.96
CA GLU A 7 44.69 21.06 -5.62
C GLU A 7 44.96 22.10 -4.52
N GLU A 8 45.73 23.16 -4.80
CA GLU A 8 45.96 24.25 -3.82
C GLU A 8 44.67 24.99 -3.41
N ASP A 9 43.62 24.99 -4.24
CA ASP A 9 42.35 25.67 -3.96
C ASP A 9 41.38 24.78 -3.16
N ARG A 10 41.65 23.48 -3.02
CA ARG A 10 40.72 22.50 -2.41
C ARG A 10 40.39 22.81 -0.96
N ALA A 11 41.39 23.22 -0.17
CA ALA A 11 41.19 23.57 1.24
C ALA A 11 40.30 24.81 1.39
N LYS A 12 40.49 25.81 0.52
CA LYS A 12 39.66 27.02 0.46
C LYS A 12 38.22 26.70 0.07
N TRP A 13 38.02 25.87 -0.98
CA TRP A 13 36.71 25.37 -1.37
C TRP A 13 36.00 24.67 -0.20
N ALA A 14 36.70 23.78 0.52
CA ALA A 14 36.12 23.03 1.62
C ALA A 14 35.67 23.96 2.77
N MET A 15 36.47 24.99 3.07
CA MET A 15 36.13 26.00 4.07
C MET A 15 34.88 26.80 3.67
N HIS A 16 34.81 27.30 2.43
CA HIS A 16 33.65 28.06 1.96
C HIS A 16 32.39 27.20 1.91
N TYR A 17 32.49 25.96 1.43
CA TYR A 17 31.37 25.01 1.46
C TYR A 17 30.89 24.72 2.88
N ALA A 18 31.81 24.56 3.85
CA ALA A 18 31.45 24.38 5.25
C ALA A 18 30.76 25.62 5.84
N GLN A 19 31.20 26.83 5.49
CA GLN A 19 30.53 28.07 5.88
C GLN A 19 29.11 28.14 5.32
N VAL A 20 28.91 27.81 4.04
CA VAL A 20 27.57 27.75 3.44
C VAL A 20 26.69 26.79 4.24
N LYS A 21 27.14 25.56 4.49
CA LYS A 21 26.37 24.57 5.25
C LYS A 21 26.03 25.03 6.66
N ALA A 22 26.98 25.65 7.37
CA ALA A 22 26.75 26.17 8.71
C ALA A 22 25.71 27.31 8.74
N ASN A 23 25.57 28.03 7.63
CA ASN A 23 24.66 29.16 7.48
C ASN A 23 23.25 28.79 6.98
N ILE A 24 23.05 27.54 6.52
CA ILE A 24 21.76 27.05 6.06
C ILE A 24 20.85 26.75 7.26
N SER A 25 19.69 27.41 7.28
CA SER A 25 18.57 27.01 8.12
C SER A 25 17.73 25.99 7.37
N GLN A 26 17.37 24.88 8.01
CA GLN A 26 16.51 23.87 7.39
C GLN A 26 15.17 24.50 6.95
N PRO A 27 14.74 24.27 5.70
CA PRO A 27 13.49 24.83 5.19
C PRO A 27 12.29 24.24 5.92
N LYS A 28 11.22 25.03 6.04
CA LYS A 28 9.97 24.55 6.62
C LYS A 28 9.24 23.64 5.62
N ARG A 29 8.67 22.55 6.12
CA ARG A 29 7.85 21.59 5.35
C ARG A 29 6.40 22.11 5.23
N THR A 30 6.21 23.13 4.41
CA THR A 30 4.94 23.86 4.29
C THR A 30 3.97 23.23 3.29
N HIS A 31 4.48 22.44 2.35
CA HIS A 31 3.67 21.79 1.32
C HIS A 31 3.13 20.46 1.84
N ASN A 32 1.84 20.20 1.57
CA ASN A 32 1.17 18.95 1.89
C ASN A 32 0.70 18.31 0.58
N VAL A 33 0.93 17.01 0.42
CA VAL A 33 0.35 16.22 -0.66
C VAL A 33 -0.30 14.98 -0.08
N THR A 34 -1.49 14.66 -0.58
CA THR A 34 -2.15 13.39 -0.31
C THR A 34 -1.79 12.42 -1.42
N VAL A 35 -1.06 11.36 -1.10
CA VAL A 35 -0.77 10.28 -2.04
C VAL A 35 -1.83 9.21 -1.85
N SER A 36 -2.67 9.04 -2.87
CA SER A 36 -3.68 7.98 -2.89
C SER A 36 -3.50 7.05 -4.07
N GLY A 37 -3.73 5.76 -3.89
CA GLY A 37 -3.60 4.78 -4.96
C GLY A 37 -4.23 3.45 -4.57
N LYS A 38 -3.94 2.41 -5.36
CA LYS A 38 -4.27 1.03 -5.00
C LYS A 38 -2.98 0.24 -4.82
N ASN A 39 -2.89 -0.54 -3.76
CA ASN A 39 -1.76 -1.44 -3.56
C ASN A 39 -1.80 -2.60 -4.58
N LYS A 40 -0.80 -3.49 -4.56
CA LYS A 40 -0.73 -4.65 -5.46
C LYS A 40 -1.93 -5.60 -5.36
N GLN A 41 -2.71 -5.52 -4.28
CA GLN A 41 -3.93 -6.30 -4.03
C GLN A 41 -5.21 -5.55 -4.44
N GLY A 42 -5.09 -4.34 -5.01
CA GLY A 42 -6.22 -3.51 -5.42
C GLY A 42 -6.88 -2.72 -4.30
N LYS A 43 -6.38 -2.78 -3.05
CA LYS A 43 -6.91 -2.02 -1.92
C LYS A 43 -6.49 -0.56 -2.00
N PRO A 44 -7.41 0.40 -1.77
CA PRO A 44 -7.05 1.80 -1.75
C PRO A 44 -6.14 2.11 -0.56
N TYR A 45 -5.13 2.95 -0.78
CA TYR A 45 -4.34 3.58 0.28
C TYR A 45 -4.39 5.09 0.08
N SER A 46 -4.23 5.83 1.18
CA SER A 46 -4.08 7.28 1.18
C SER A 46 -3.22 7.68 2.36
N TYR A 47 -2.19 8.49 2.13
CA TYR A 47 -1.41 9.10 3.20
C TYR A 47 -1.05 10.54 2.85
N ASP A 48 -0.97 11.38 3.86
CA ASP A 48 -0.54 12.75 3.72
C ASP A 48 0.95 12.86 3.99
N TYR A 49 1.62 13.67 3.18
CA TYR A 49 3.05 13.86 3.27
C TYR A 49 3.41 15.34 3.22
N LYS A 50 4.23 15.77 4.18
CA LYS A 50 4.74 17.13 4.30
C LYS A 50 6.15 17.24 3.76
N TYR A 51 6.38 18.27 2.97
CA TYR A 51 7.65 18.46 2.30
C TYR A 51 7.98 19.94 2.06
N ALA A 52 9.26 20.26 1.96
CA ALA A 52 9.75 21.57 1.49
C ALA A 52 10.01 21.47 -0.02
N ASP A 53 9.40 22.31 -0.84
CA ASP A 53 9.53 22.19 -2.29
C ASP A 53 10.94 22.63 -2.79
N LEU A 54 11.17 22.58 -4.11
CA LEU A 54 12.45 23.00 -4.66
C LEU A 54 12.75 24.48 -4.37
N ALA A 55 11.74 25.35 -4.34
CA ALA A 55 11.93 26.78 -4.10
C ALA A 55 12.29 27.06 -2.64
N ASP A 56 11.67 26.35 -1.70
CA ASP A 56 12.00 26.41 -0.26
C ASP A 56 13.45 25.96 -0.01
N ILE A 57 13.88 24.89 -0.67
CA ILE A 57 15.25 24.37 -0.56
C ILE A 57 16.25 25.33 -1.21
N ASP A 58 15.98 25.80 -2.43
CA ASP A 58 16.81 26.77 -3.14
C ASP A 58 17.00 28.04 -2.30
N LYS A 59 15.91 28.56 -1.74
CA LYS A 59 15.95 29.71 -0.84
C LYS A 59 16.84 29.47 0.37
N ALA A 60 16.72 28.32 1.04
CA ALA A 60 17.53 27.98 2.19
C ALA A 60 19.03 27.92 1.85
N VAL A 61 19.37 27.32 0.71
CA VAL A 61 20.76 27.25 0.21
C VAL A 61 21.28 28.65 -0.14
N MET A 62 20.52 29.43 -0.89
CA MET A 62 20.91 30.77 -1.31
C MET A 62 21.08 31.74 -0.13
N ASP A 63 20.24 31.63 0.90
CA ASP A 63 20.39 32.40 2.13
C ASP A 63 21.66 31.99 2.92
N GLY A 64 22.06 30.72 2.85
CA GLY A 64 23.35 30.25 3.37
C GLY A 64 24.55 30.77 2.58
N ILE A 65 24.45 30.78 1.25
CA ILE A 65 25.47 31.28 0.32
C ILE A 65 25.72 32.77 0.50
N LYS A 66 24.66 33.58 0.62
CA LYS A 66 24.79 35.04 0.83
C LYS A 66 25.57 35.41 2.09
N LYS A 67 25.64 34.52 3.08
CA LYS A 67 26.38 34.70 4.32
C LYS A 67 27.82 34.16 4.25
N ALA A 68 28.14 33.37 3.23
CA ALA A 68 29.49 32.89 2.97
C ALA A 68 30.20 33.89 2.05
N THR A 69 30.78 34.92 2.66
CA THR A 69 31.48 35.99 1.95
C THR A 69 32.96 36.03 2.30
N ASP A 70 33.77 36.58 1.41
CA ASP A 70 35.16 36.92 1.72
C ASP A 70 35.25 38.18 2.61
N LYS A 71 36.48 38.65 2.83
CA LYS A 71 36.77 39.84 3.64
C LYS A 71 36.22 41.14 3.04
N GLU A 72 35.95 41.15 1.74
CA GLU A 72 35.43 42.30 1.01
C GLU A 72 33.89 42.26 0.91
N GLY A 73 33.27 41.16 1.39
CA GLY A 73 31.83 40.96 1.37
C GLY A 73 31.32 40.31 0.08
N ASN A 74 32.20 39.82 -0.80
CA ASN A 74 31.78 39.13 -2.01
C ASN A 74 31.41 37.68 -1.72
N VAL A 75 30.34 37.19 -2.34
CA VAL A 75 29.95 35.78 -2.26
C VAL A 75 31.04 34.90 -2.86
N THR A 76 31.45 33.86 -2.13
CA THR A 76 32.58 33.00 -2.53
C THR A 76 32.15 31.67 -3.12
N PHE A 77 30.86 31.35 -3.08
CA PHE A 77 30.36 30.03 -3.43
C PHE A 77 29.08 30.11 -4.27
N SER A 78 28.88 29.17 -5.17
CA SER A 78 27.67 29.05 -5.97
C SER A 78 27.38 27.59 -6.29
N TYR A 79 26.20 27.32 -6.84
CA TYR A 79 25.88 26.03 -7.43
C TYR A 79 25.06 26.17 -8.70
N PHE A 80 25.05 25.12 -9.49
CA PHE A 80 24.09 24.94 -10.58
C PHE A 80 23.80 23.46 -10.79
N PHE A 81 22.85 23.15 -11.67
CA PHE A 81 22.47 21.78 -11.99
C PHE A 81 23.04 21.36 -13.34
N ASP A 82 23.61 20.17 -13.40
CA ASP A 82 23.78 19.42 -14.65
C ASP A 82 22.60 18.45 -14.78
N ILE A 83 21.90 18.52 -15.91
CA ILE A 83 20.66 17.82 -16.16
C ILE A 83 20.82 17.03 -17.45
N GLN A 84 20.64 15.71 -17.35
CA GLN A 84 20.65 14.81 -18.49
C GLN A 84 19.27 14.18 -18.63
N THR A 85 18.69 14.29 -19.80
CA THR A 85 17.39 13.69 -20.11
C THR A 85 17.54 12.72 -21.26
N THR A 86 16.85 11.59 -21.15
CA THR A 86 16.76 10.55 -22.16
C THR A 86 15.31 10.10 -22.29
N ASN A 87 15.01 9.25 -23.27
CA ASN A 87 13.67 8.70 -23.47
C ASN A 87 13.19 7.80 -22.31
N THR A 88 14.08 7.39 -21.41
CA THR A 88 13.75 6.44 -20.33
C THR A 88 14.13 6.95 -18.94
N ALA A 89 14.90 8.03 -18.84
CA ALA A 89 15.39 8.53 -17.56
C ALA A 89 15.69 10.03 -17.56
N VAL A 90 15.56 10.63 -16.39
CA VAL A 90 16.06 11.96 -16.04
C VAL A 90 17.14 11.78 -14.97
N ALA A 91 18.31 12.36 -15.20
CA ALA A 91 19.40 12.40 -14.24
C ALA A 91 19.76 13.86 -13.91
N VAL A 92 19.94 14.16 -12.63
CA VAL A 92 20.35 15.49 -12.16
C VAL A 92 21.54 15.36 -11.21
N GLN A 93 22.48 16.30 -11.33
CA GLN A 93 23.61 16.49 -10.41
C GLN A 93 23.71 17.95 -10.01
N THR A 94 24.16 18.20 -8.79
CA THR A 94 24.50 19.54 -8.32
C THR A 94 26.00 19.74 -8.49
N LEU A 95 26.39 20.85 -9.12
CA LEU A 95 27.77 21.30 -9.21
C LEU A 95 27.96 22.41 -8.19
N LEU A 96 28.97 22.24 -7.34
CA LEU A 96 29.33 23.12 -6.25
C LEU A 96 30.60 23.88 -6.63
N VAL A 97 30.51 25.20 -6.81
CA VAL A 97 31.57 25.99 -7.41
C VAL A 97 32.05 27.06 -6.44
N ASP A 98 33.35 27.08 -6.19
CA ASP A 98 34.02 28.15 -5.45
C ASP A 98 34.46 29.28 -6.38
N SER A 99 34.65 30.49 -5.85
CA SER A 99 35.12 31.65 -6.60
C SER A 99 36.52 31.46 -7.22
N SER A 100 37.31 30.50 -6.73
CA SER A 100 38.56 30.05 -7.39
C SER A 100 38.36 29.28 -8.70
N GLY A 101 37.12 28.82 -8.98
CA GLY A 101 36.81 27.88 -10.04
C GLY A 101 36.90 26.40 -9.62
N PHE A 102 37.37 26.11 -8.40
CA PHE A 102 37.36 24.75 -7.86
C PHE A 102 35.90 24.25 -7.77
N THR A 103 35.64 23.12 -8.41
CA THR A 103 34.29 22.62 -8.65
C THR A 103 34.18 21.16 -8.20
N VAL A 104 33.12 20.87 -7.45
CA VAL A 104 32.76 19.51 -7.03
C VAL A 104 31.41 19.14 -7.62
N LYS A 105 31.36 18.05 -8.38
CA LYS A 105 30.14 17.50 -8.95
C LYS A 105 29.64 16.33 -8.11
N THR A 106 28.42 16.45 -7.60
CA THR A 106 27.81 15.42 -6.73
C THR A 106 27.48 14.15 -7.51
N ASN A 107 27.08 13.09 -6.81
CA ASN A 107 26.56 11.88 -7.47
C ASN A 107 25.25 12.20 -8.22
N LYS A 108 24.96 11.42 -9.27
CA LYS A 108 23.71 11.51 -10.04
C LYS A 108 22.52 11.02 -9.22
N ILE A 109 21.46 11.81 -9.19
CA ILE A 109 20.12 11.34 -8.85
C ILE A 109 19.40 11.00 -10.15
N VAL A 110 18.95 9.75 -10.29
CA VAL A 110 18.34 9.24 -11.52
C VAL A 110 16.93 8.75 -11.24
N PHE A 111 15.97 9.19 -12.04
CA PHE A 111 14.60 8.72 -12.04
C PHE A 111 14.22 8.15 -13.41
N GLN A 112 13.42 7.09 -13.41
CA GLN A 112 12.82 6.57 -14.64
C GLN A 112 11.78 7.56 -15.19
N ASN A 113 11.82 7.80 -16.49
CA ASN A 113 10.87 8.64 -17.20
C ASN A 113 9.94 7.80 -18.07
N GLY A 114 8.88 7.26 -17.47
CA GLY A 114 7.87 6.47 -18.19
C GLY A 114 6.97 7.29 -19.12
N LYS A 115 7.11 8.63 -19.13
CA LYS A 115 6.28 9.55 -19.92
C LYS A 115 7.15 10.55 -20.68
N ALA A 116 8.24 10.09 -21.29
CA ALA A 116 9.17 10.98 -22.00
C ALA A 116 8.55 11.76 -23.17
N TYR A 117 7.43 11.27 -23.73
CA TYR A 117 6.64 11.98 -24.75
C TYR A 117 5.85 13.17 -24.18
N ASP A 118 5.70 13.26 -22.86
CA ASP A 118 4.99 14.33 -22.17
C ASP A 118 6.02 15.30 -21.56
N ALA A 119 6.12 16.48 -22.17
CA ALA A 119 7.05 17.52 -21.75
C ALA A 119 6.77 18.02 -20.32
N GLN A 120 5.50 18.13 -19.93
CA GLN A 120 5.13 18.61 -18.60
C GLN A 120 5.45 17.56 -17.53
N ALA A 121 5.17 16.29 -17.80
CA ALA A 121 5.56 15.19 -16.91
C ALA A 121 7.08 15.12 -16.75
N THR A 122 7.83 15.27 -17.85
CA THR A 122 9.29 15.29 -17.82
C THR A 122 9.83 16.50 -17.04
N ALA A 123 9.27 17.70 -17.25
CA ALA A 123 9.66 18.90 -16.51
C ALA A 123 9.37 18.77 -15.01
N SER A 124 8.24 18.18 -14.64
CA SER A 124 7.89 17.89 -13.24
C SER A 124 8.90 16.92 -12.62
N LEU A 125 9.32 15.89 -13.35
CA LEU A 125 10.34 14.94 -12.91
C LEU A 125 11.71 15.59 -12.74
N ILE A 126 12.09 16.53 -13.62
CA ILE A 126 13.32 17.32 -13.47
C ILE A 126 13.27 18.15 -12.18
N SER A 127 12.17 18.84 -11.89
CA SER A 127 12.02 19.62 -10.66
C SER A 127 12.15 18.73 -9.41
N TYR A 128 11.54 17.54 -9.45
CA TYR A 128 11.68 16.54 -8.40
C TYR A 128 13.13 16.07 -8.25
N ALA A 129 13.83 15.78 -9.35
CA ALA A 129 15.22 15.35 -9.30
C ALA A 129 16.18 16.43 -8.78
N LYS A 130 15.96 17.70 -9.16
CA LYS A 130 16.70 18.85 -8.61
C LYS A 130 16.53 18.96 -7.10
N ARG A 131 15.32 18.73 -6.60
CA ARG A 131 14.99 18.77 -5.17
C ARG A 131 15.87 17.82 -4.36
N TYR A 132 15.93 16.55 -4.76
CA TYR A 132 16.77 15.54 -4.09
C TYR A 132 18.26 15.77 -4.30
N SER A 133 18.68 16.17 -5.51
CA SER A 133 20.08 16.47 -5.80
C SER A 133 20.59 17.61 -4.92
N LEU A 134 19.84 18.72 -4.84
CA LEU A 134 20.22 19.87 -4.04
C LEU A 134 20.18 19.55 -2.54
N SER A 135 19.15 18.84 -2.10
CA SER A 135 19.04 18.42 -0.69
C SER A 135 20.20 17.53 -0.26
N GLY A 136 20.55 16.53 -1.08
CA GLY A 136 21.70 15.67 -0.84
C GLY A 136 23.03 16.43 -0.91
N ALA A 137 23.14 17.43 -1.78
CA ALA A 137 24.35 18.24 -1.92
C ALA A 137 24.65 19.11 -0.69
N PHE A 138 23.65 19.54 0.08
CA PHE A 138 23.84 20.40 1.25
C PHE A 138 23.45 19.75 2.58
N GLY A 139 22.92 18.52 2.57
CA GLY A 139 22.44 17.86 3.79
C GLY A 139 21.15 18.47 4.33
N ILE A 140 20.22 18.82 3.45
CA ILE A 140 18.92 19.39 3.81
C ILE A 140 17.90 18.26 3.99
N ALA A 141 17.23 18.23 5.13
CA ALA A 141 16.16 17.29 5.43
C ALA A 141 14.80 17.87 5.01
N ALA A 142 14.56 17.89 3.70
CA ALA A 142 13.40 18.53 3.08
C ALA A 142 12.07 17.78 3.26
N ASP A 143 12.11 16.64 3.93
CA ASP A 143 11.15 15.56 3.88
C ASP A 143 10.91 15.08 5.32
N ASP A 144 9.68 14.74 5.71
CA ASP A 144 9.42 14.11 7.02
C ASP A 144 10.05 12.70 7.01
N ASP A 145 11.10 12.52 7.80
CA ASP A 145 11.62 11.21 8.18
C ASP A 145 10.78 10.67 9.35
N ASN A 146 9.51 10.41 9.06
CA ASN A 146 8.56 9.81 10.01
C ASN A 146 8.56 8.29 9.85
N ASP A 147 9.72 7.65 9.71
CA ASP A 147 9.83 6.19 9.69
C ASP A 147 9.52 5.55 11.06
N VAL A 148 9.34 6.35 12.12
CA VAL A 148 9.14 5.86 13.50
C VAL A 148 7.70 6.00 14.02
N GLN A 149 6.79 6.72 13.36
CA GLN A 149 5.41 6.85 13.87
C GLN A 149 4.36 5.96 13.20
N ASP A 150 4.69 5.27 12.10
CA ASP A 150 3.79 4.31 11.46
C ASP A 150 4.43 2.95 11.16
N GLN A 151 5.53 2.59 11.85
CA GLN A 151 5.81 1.18 12.13
C GLN A 151 4.95 0.70 13.31
N LYS A 152 3.63 0.86 13.20
CA LYS A 152 2.83 -0.32 13.58
C LYS A 152 3.34 -1.38 12.63
N THR A 153 3.90 -2.45 13.16
CA THR A 153 4.16 -3.65 12.40
C THR A 153 2.81 -4.05 11.79
N ILE A 154 2.51 -3.54 10.60
CA ILE A 154 1.41 -4.04 9.81
C ILE A 154 1.97 -5.38 9.36
N TYR A 155 1.78 -6.40 10.20
CA TYR A 155 1.58 -7.74 9.71
C TYR A 155 0.37 -7.61 8.79
N GLU A 156 0.58 -7.25 7.53
CA GLU A 156 -0.46 -7.36 6.52
C GLU A 156 -0.81 -8.84 6.49
N PRO A 157 -2.00 -9.25 6.95
CA PRO A 157 -2.29 -10.66 7.08
C PRO A 157 -2.28 -11.25 5.67
N ARG A 158 -1.28 -12.10 5.36
CA ARG A 158 -1.16 -12.77 4.06
C ARG A 158 -2.36 -13.69 3.90
N VAL A 159 -3.32 -13.34 3.05
CA VAL A 159 -4.48 -14.22 2.79
C VAL A 159 -3.94 -15.56 2.29
N LEU A 160 -4.28 -16.64 2.99
CA LEU A 160 -3.78 -17.96 2.67
C LEU A 160 -4.63 -18.52 1.53
N THR A 161 -3.99 -19.18 0.57
CA THR A 161 -4.71 -19.90 -0.48
C THR A 161 -5.49 -21.06 0.13
N LYS A 162 -6.46 -21.60 -0.62
CA LYS A 162 -7.26 -22.74 -0.17
C LYS A 162 -6.38 -23.94 0.23
N GLN A 163 -5.34 -24.25 -0.57
CA GLN A 163 -4.41 -25.34 -0.28
C GLN A 163 -3.59 -25.05 0.99
N GLU A 164 -3.09 -23.82 1.14
CA GLU A 164 -2.31 -23.43 2.33
C GLU A 164 -3.15 -23.45 3.62
N LEU A 165 -4.45 -23.14 3.54
CA LEU A 165 -5.39 -23.29 4.67
C LEU A 165 -5.70 -24.75 4.98
N GLU A 166 -5.86 -25.58 3.96
CA GLU A 166 -6.12 -27.01 4.11
C GLU A 166 -4.92 -27.76 4.70
N ASP A 167 -3.69 -27.31 4.42
CA ASP A 167 -2.46 -27.89 4.95
C ASP A 167 -1.93 -27.18 6.22
N TYR A 168 -2.64 -26.17 6.74
CA TYR A 168 -2.17 -25.35 7.86
C TYR A 168 -2.15 -26.16 9.17
N LYS A 169 -0.97 -26.24 9.80
CA LYS A 169 -0.76 -27.00 11.04
C LYS A 169 -0.44 -26.07 12.20
N VAL A 170 -1.07 -26.37 13.34
CA VAL A 170 -0.85 -25.68 14.61
C VAL A 170 -0.37 -26.67 15.67
N TYR A 171 0.26 -26.15 16.72
CA TYR A 171 0.67 -26.97 17.85
C TYR A 171 -0.47 -27.03 18.88
N TYR A 172 -0.96 -28.23 19.14
CA TYR A 172 -2.08 -28.51 20.02
C TYR A 172 -1.71 -29.72 20.89
N ASN A 173 -1.76 -29.56 22.22
CA ASN A 173 -1.45 -30.61 23.19
C ASN A 173 -0.11 -31.35 22.94
N GLY A 174 0.94 -30.61 22.57
CA GLY A 174 2.26 -31.20 22.33
C GLY A 174 2.43 -31.88 20.97
N THR A 175 1.41 -31.83 20.10
CA THR A 175 1.43 -32.47 18.78
C THR A 175 1.03 -31.48 17.68
N GLN A 176 1.50 -31.69 16.45
CA GLN A 176 1.02 -30.91 15.31
C GLN A 176 -0.37 -31.41 14.89
N ALA A 177 -1.36 -30.51 14.88
CA ALA A 177 -2.72 -30.77 14.44
C ALA A 177 -3.05 -29.92 13.21
N ASN A 178 -3.91 -30.43 12.33
CA ASN A 178 -4.46 -29.64 11.22
C ASN A 178 -5.48 -28.64 11.78
N LEU A 179 -5.35 -27.36 11.40
CA LEU A 179 -6.21 -26.31 11.95
C LEU A 179 -7.67 -26.43 11.48
N TYR A 180 -7.90 -26.93 10.26
CA TYR A 180 -9.24 -27.14 9.73
C TYR A 180 -10.00 -28.22 10.52
N ASP A 181 -9.31 -29.28 10.92
CA ASP A 181 -9.86 -30.38 11.72
C ASP A 181 -10.06 -29.94 13.18
N LEU A 182 -9.07 -29.25 13.76
CA LEU A 182 -9.18 -28.69 15.12
C LEU A 182 -10.37 -27.72 15.24
N TYR A 183 -10.62 -26.92 14.19
CA TYR A 183 -11.78 -26.02 14.15
C TYR A 183 -13.11 -26.78 14.06
N GLN A 184 -13.16 -27.94 13.41
CA GLN A 184 -14.35 -28.80 13.42
C GLN A 184 -14.59 -29.38 14.81
N GLU A 185 -13.56 -29.92 15.46
CA GLU A 185 -13.63 -30.46 16.82
C GLU A 185 -14.16 -29.42 17.81
N ALA A 186 -13.71 -28.16 17.71
CA ALA A 186 -14.22 -27.08 18.54
C ALA A 186 -15.71 -26.77 18.29
N LYS A 187 -16.16 -26.85 17.02
CA LYS A 187 -17.59 -26.70 16.69
C LYS A 187 -18.43 -27.89 17.14
N ASP A 188 -17.85 -29.07 17.20
CA ASP A 188 -18.47 -30.30 17.67
C ASP A 188 -18.52 -30.39 19.21
N GLY A 189 -17.96 -29.38 19.90
CA GLY A 189 -18.06 -29.23 21.35
C GLY A 189 -16.92 -29.84 22.13
N ILE A 190 -15.80 -30.19 21.49
CA ILE A 190 -14.61 -30.67 22.19
C ILE A 190 -14.01 -29.52 22.99
N LYS A 191 -14.05 -29.64 24.32
CA LYS A 191 -13.66 -28.58 25.26
C LYS A 191 -12.21 -28.14 25.06
N ASP A 192 -11.28 -29.08 24.94
CA ASP A 192 -9.86 -28.79 24.77
C ASP A 192 -9.59 -28.02 23.47
N ALA A 193 -10.30 -28.35 22.38
CA ALA A 193 -10.20 -27.61 21.13
C ALA A 193 -10.79 -26.20 21.25
N GLN A 194 -11.93 -26.04 21.94
CA GLN A 194 -12.53 -24.72 22.21
C GLN A 194 -11.62 -23.84 23.07
N ASP A 195 -11.03 -24.41 24.11
CA ASP A 195 -10.11 -23.72 25.00
C ASP A 195 -8.87 -23.25 24.21
N TRP A 196 -8.34 -24.09 23.31
CA TRP A 196 -7.29 -23.68 22.38
C TRP A 196 -7.68 -22.43 21.59
N PHE A 197 -8.87 -22.34 20.98
CA PHE A 197 -9.28 -21.13 20.25
C PHE A 197 -9.50 -19.88 21.12
N ASN A 198 -9.63 -20.03 22.43
CA ASN A 198 -9.76 -18.93 23.38
C ASN A 198 -8.41 -18.40 23.89
N GLU A 199 -7.32 -19.14 23.65
CA GLU A 199 -5.96 -18.73 24.01
C GLU A 199 -5.39 -17.68 23.04
N SER A 200 -4.31 -17.02 23.47
CA SER A 200 -3.59 -16.07 22.62
C SER A 200 -2.67 -16.81 21.66
N HIS A 201 -2.84 -16.58 20.36
CA HIS A 201 -2.06 -17.20 19.29
C HIS A 201 -1.15 -16.22 18.57
N THR A 202 -0.28 -16.74 17.71
CA THR A 202 0.51 -15.92 16.80
C THR A 202 -0.42 -15.15 15.83
N PRO A 203 0.03 -14.00 15.30
CA PRO A 203 -0.73 -13.26 14.28
C PRO A 203 -1.12 -14.13 13.08
N GLU A 204 -0.23 -15.05 12.67
CA GLU A 204 -0.43 -15.99 11.57
C GLU A 204 -1.55 -17.00 11.87
N ASP A 205 -1.53 -17.59 13.07
CA ASP A 205 -2.55 -18.53 13.52
C ASP A 205 -3.92 -17.86 13.62
N ALA A 206 -3.99 -16.69 14.27
CA ALA A 206 -5.22 -15.92 14.43
C ALA A 206 -5.86 -15.57 13.07
N GLN A 207 -5.02 -15.29 12.07
CA GLN A 207 -5.47 -15.04 10.71
C GLN A 207 -6.01 -16.31 10.02
N ALA A 208 -5.32 -17.44 10.16
CA ALA A 208 -5.76 -18.71 9.61
C ALA A 208 -7.11 -19.14 10.23
N VAL A 209 -7.27 -18.98 11.55
CA VAL A 209 -8.53 -19.20 12.28
C VAL A 209 -9.64 -18.32 11.72
N HIS A 210 -9.38 -17.03 11.51
CA HIS A 210 -10.37 -16.11 10.96
C HIS A 210 -10.84 -16.52 9.56
N GLN A 211 -9.92 -16.93 8.68
CA GLN A 211 -10.25 -17.40 7.33
C GLN A 211 -11.06 -18.70 7.35
N ILE A 212 -10.69 -19.65 8.21
CA ILE A 212 -11.43 -20.90 8.41
C ILE A 212 -12.84 -20.61 8.93
N ALA A 213 -13.00 -19.73 9.91
CA ALA A 213 -14.30 -19.34 10.43
C ALA A 213 -15.22 -18.76 9.35
N GLN A 214 -14.70 -17.92 8.46
CA GLN A 214 -15.45 -17.38 7.33
C GLN A 214 -15.86 -18.47 6.33
N LEU A 215 -14.97 -19.42 6.03
CA LEU A 215 -15.27 -20.57 5.16
C LEU A 215 -16.41 -21.43 5.74
N PHE A 216 -16.36 -21.73 7.03
CA PHE A 216 -17.42 -22.49 7.70
C PHE A 216 -18.74 -21.73 7.78
N LYS A 217 -18.71 -20.41 8.00
CA LYS A 217 -19.91 -19.56 7.94
C LYS A 217 -20.56 -19.63 6.56
N LYS A 218 -19.77 -19.49 5.50
CA LYS A 218 -20.25 -19.59 4.11
C LYS A 218 -20.82 -20.97 3.78
N LYS A 219 -20.14 -22.06 4.20
CA LYS A 219 -20.64 -23.43 4.03
C LYS A 219 -21.96 -23.65 4.77
N HIS A 220 -22.12 -23.10 5.98
CA HIS A 220 -23.36 -23.21 6.74
C HIS A 220 -24.52 -22.47 6.05
N SER A 221 -24.31 -21.24 5.59
CA SER A 221 -25.32 -20.47 4.86
C SER A 221 -25.80 -21.19 3.61
N VAL A 222 -24.88 -21.75 2.81
CA VAL A 222 -25.23 -22.52 1.60
C VAL A 222 -26.01 -23.80 1.95
N LYS A 223 -25.61 -24.52 3.01
CA LYS A 223 -26.32 -25.72 3.46
C LYS A 223 -27.74 -25.39 3.94
N GLN A 224 -27.93 -24.25 4.59
CA GLN A 224 -29.22 -23.77 5.08
C GLN A 224 -30.16 -23.38 3.92
N GLU A 225 -29.67 -22.64 2.93
CA GLU A 225 -30.43 -22.30 1.72
C GLU A 225 -30.86 -23.54 0.92
N ILE A 226 -29.99 -24.55 0.80
CA ILE A 226 -30.32 -25.81 0.13
C ILE A 226 -31.42 -26.54 0.90
N LYS A 227 -31.32 -26.61 2.22
CA LYS A 227 -32.34 -27.26 3.07
C LYS A 227 -33.69 -26.55 2.97
N GLU A 228 -33.72 -25.22 3.00
CA GLU A 228 -34.94 -24.43 2.85
C GLU A 228 -35.61 -24.64 1.48
N LYS A 229 -34.82 -24.75 0.41
CA LYS A 229 -35.32 -25.08 -0.93
C LYS A 229 -35.87 -26.51 -1.00
N GLN A 230 -35.21 -27.46 -0.36
CA GLN A 230 -35.66 -28.85 -0.29
C GLN A 230 -36.97 -28.97 0.50
N ASP A 231 -37.05 -28.33 1.67
CA ASP A 231 -38.24 -28.29 2.52
C ASP A 231 -39.43 -27.60 1.81
N ALA A 232 -39.15 -26.57 0.99
CA ALA A 232 -40.15 -25.93 0.14
C ALA A 232 -40.65 -26.85 -0.99
N LEU A 233 -39.76 -27.58 -1.65
CA LEU A 233 -40.11 -28.57 -2.68
C LEU A 233 -40.93 -29.74 -2.10
N ASP A 234 -40.56 -30.24 -0.93
CA ASP A 234 -41.28 -31.32 -0.24
C ASP A 234 -42.68 -30.88 0.22
N LYS A 235 -42.85 -29.61 0.62
CA LYS A 235 -44.17 -29.03 0.89
C LYS A 235 -45.04 -28.95 -0.36
N ILE A 236 -44.48 -28.54 -1.49
CA ILE A 236 -45.19 -28.48 -2.79
C ILE A 236 -45.59 -29.89 -3.24
N GLN A 237 -44.73 -30.90 -3.07
CA GLN A 237 -45.08 -32.28 -3.43
C GLN A 237 -46.17 -32.88 -2.51
N LYS A 238 -46.23 -32.48 -1.24
CA LYS A 238 -47.30 -32.89 -0.32
C LYS A 238 -48.66 -32.26 -0.65
N THR A 239 -48.69 -31.01 -1.14
CA THR A 239 -49.95 -30.37 -1.57
C THR A 239 -50.45 -30.93 -2.90
N VAL A 240 -49.57 -31.34 -3.81
CA VAL A 240 -49.96 -31.96 -5.09
C VAL A 240 -50.51 -33.39 -4.92
N LYS A 241 -50.15 -34.10 -3.84
CA LYS A 241 -50.70 -35.44 -3.53
C LYS A 241 -52.11 -35.44 -2.93
N LYS A 242 -52.65 -34.29 -2.53
CA LYS A 242 -54.03 -34.18 -2.04
C LYS A 242 -54.91 -33.80 -3.24
N ASP A 243 -55.75 -34.72 -3.71
CA ASP A 243 -56.62 -34.51 -4.87
C ASP A 243 -57.49 -33.27 -4.64
N PRO A 244 -57.32 -32.19 -5.43
CA PRO A 244 -58.07 -30.95 -5.25
C PRO A 244 -59.57 -31.08 -5.62
N PHE A 245 -60.03 -32.26 -6.05
CA PHE A 245 -61.42 -32.55 -6.41
C PHE A 245 -62.09 -33.64 -5.56
N GLU A 246 -61.48 -34.06 -4.43
CA GLU A 246 -62.07 -35.06 -3.53
C GLU A 246 -63.52 -34.70 -3.12
N ASP A 247 -63.81 -33.41 -2.95
CA ASP A 247 -65.13 -32.90 -2.53
C ASP A 247 -66.13 -32.69 -3.69
N LYS A 248 -65.78 -33.02 -4.94
CA LYS A 248 -66.64 -32.82 -6.14
C LYS A 248 -67.04 -34.10 -6.86
N LYS A 249 -66.99 -35.27 -6.20
CA LYS A 249 -67.65 -36.47 -6.73
C LYS A 249 -69.16 -36.32 -6.63
N VAL A 250 -69.79 -35.84 -7.70
CA VAL A 250 -71.25 -35.84 -7.87
C VAL A 250 -71.68 -37.28 -8.09
N ALA A 251 -72.52 -37.82 -7.20
CA ALA A 251 -73.18 -39.09 -7.41
C ALA A 251 -74.20 -38.94 -8.55
N SER A 252 -74.03 -39.70 -9.64
CA SER A 252 -75.03 -39.79 -10.71
C SER A 252 -76.29 -40.47 -10.15
N LYS A 253 -77.37 -39.69 -9.99
CA LYS A 253 -78.73 -40.23 -9.92
C LYS A 253 -79.28 -40.25 -11.34
N ASP A 254 -79.84 -41.39 -11.71
CA ASP A 254 -80.50 -41.68 -12.97
C ASP A 254 -81.51 -40.59 -13.35
N ASP A 255 -81.40 -40.05 -14.57
CA ASP A 255 -82.42 -39.23 -15.21
C ASP A 255 -82.74 -39.84 -16.61
N PRO A 256 -83.92 -40.47 -16.81
CA PRO A 256 -84.19 -41.34 -17.94
C PRO A 256 -84.74 -40.59 -19.16
N GLU A 257 -84.06 -39.54 -19.64
CA GLU A 257 -84.50 -38.83 -20.85
C GLU A 257 -83.38 -38.29 -21.76
N VAL A 258 -82.19 -38.90 -21.75
CA VAL A 258 -81.10 -38.55 -22.68
C VAL A 258 -80.57 -39.75 -23.48
N ASP A 259 -81.45 -40.71 -23.77
CA ASP A 259 -81.14 -41.90 -24.59
C ASP A 259 -82.01 -41.98 -25.87
N LYS A 260 -82.45 -40.82 -26.36
CA LYS A 260 -83.00 -40.68 -27.70
C LYS A 260 -82.40 -39.47 -28.39
N LEU A 261 -81.62 -39.79 -29.42
CA LEU A 261 -81.04 -38.92 -30.44
C LEU A 261 -79.66 -38.37 -30.10
N PHE A 262 -78.67 -38.95 -30.80
CA PHE A 262 -77.28 -38.56 -31.04
C PHE A 262 -76.21 -39.21 -30.16
#